data_AF-A0A7X8EKR8-F1
#
_entry.id   AF-A0A7X8EKR8-F1
#
_cell.length_a   1.000
_cell.length_b   1.000
_cell.length_c   1.000
_cell.angle_alpha   90.00
_cell.angle_beta   90.00
_cell.angle_gamma   90.00
#
_symmetry.space_group_name_H-M   'P 1'
#
loop_
_entity.id
_entity.type
_entity.pdbx_description
1 polymer ?
#
loop_
_entity_poly.entity_id
_entity_poly.type
_entity_poly.pdbx_seq_one_letter_code
_entity_poly.pdbx_strand_id
1 'polypeptide(L)'
;MLKKIASKLVPILIILALAVAPSFAEPVAKVKDFPGGEGVAEFLENLEGVEIAAAYVQNEYSDTAIVVIPLSEGSTVELYGALLNEEYEIIPDREDMIANAPTGWGLRFWCIVPEGMPNVVVMVTDADGNEYTWYPFYSGEDGSFITDEEFIPF
;
A
#
# COMPACT_ATOMS: atom_id res chain seq x y z
N MET A 1 9.84 -7.98 52.75
CA MET A 1 10.37 -8.82 51.64
C MET A 1 9.89 -8.36 50.25
N LEU A 2 8.70 -7.77 50.08
CA LEU A 2 8.21 -7.29 48.76
C LEU A 2 9.10 -6.23 48.08
N LYS A 3 9.73 -5.31 48.84
CA LYS A 3 10.59 -4.26 48.27
C LYS A 3 11.81 -4.79 47.49
N LYS A 4 12.30 -5.99 47.80
CA LYS A 4 13.45 -6.62 47.10
C LYS A 4 13.05 -7.29 45.78
N ILE A 5 11.78 -7.64 45.60
CA ILE A 5 11.27 -8.29 44.37
C ILE A 5 10.92 -7.22 43.34
N ALA A 6 10.27 -6.13 43.76
CA ALA A 6 9.94 -5.01 42.90
C ALA A 6 11.19 -4.35 42.27
N SER A 7 12.29 -4.21 43.02
CA SER A 7 13.50 -3.56 42.49
C SER A 7 14.26 -4.41 41.44
N LYS A 8 13.95 -5.69 41.30
CA LYS A 8 14.55 -6.58 40.28
C LYS A 8 13.69 -6.74 39.04
N LEU A 9 12.38 -6.48 39.14
CA LEU A 9 11.44 -6.57 38.02
C LEU A 9 11.44 -5.30 37.16
N VAL A 10 11.65 -4.12 37.77
CA VAL A 10 11.65 -2.83 37.05
C VAL A 10 12.71 -2.78 35.93
N PRO A 11 13.97 -3.21 36.13
CA PRO A 11 14.96 -3.20 35.05
C PRO A 11 14.61 -4.18 33.92
N ILE A 12 14.02 -5.34 34.25
CA ILE A 12 13.63 -6.35 33.25
C ILE A 12 12.45 -5.85 32.40
N LEU A 13 11.51 -5.13 33.01
CA LEU A 13 10.39 -4.49 32.28
C LEU A 13 10.87 -3.35 31.36
N ILE A 14 11.90 -2.60 31.75
CA ILE A 14 12.50 -1.55 30.91
C ILE A 14 13.26 -2.18 29.73
N ILE A 15 13.95 -3.30 29.94
CA ILE A 15 14.65 -4.04 28.87
C ILE A 15 13.63 -4.69 27.91
N LEU A 16 12.51 -5.23 28.44
CA LEU A 16 11.43 -5.73 27.58
C LEU A 16 10.79 -4.59 26.77
N ALA A 17 10.54 -3.43 27.38
CA ALA A 17 9.96 -2.27 26.69
C ALA A 17 10.91 -1.67 25.63
N LEU A 18 12.23 -1.76 25.81
CA LEU A 18 13.23 -1.37 24.82
C LEU A 18 13.41 -2.40 23.68
N ALA A 19 13.01 -3.65 23.89
CA ALA A 19 13.00 -4.69 22.86
C ALA A 19 11.70 -4.68 22.02
N VAL A 20 10.68 -3.93 22.45
CA VAL A 20 9.53 -3.53 21.61
C VAL A 20 9.81 -2.16 21.00
N ALA A 21 11.03 -1.95 20.51
CA ALA A 21 11.19 -0.99 19.43
C ALA A 21 10.24 -1.48 18.32
N PRO A 22 9.31 -0.66 17.82
CA PRO A 22 8.63 -1.00 16.58
C PRO A 22 9.74 -1.24 15.56
N SER A 23 9.93 -2.51 15.21
CA SER A 23 10.55 -2.86 13.96
C SER A 23 9.58 -2.30 12.94
N PHE A 24 9.77 -1.03 12.58
CA PHE A 24 9.20 -0.53 11.34
C PHE A 24 9.79 -1.48 10.30
N ALA A 25 8.94 -2.38 9.80
CA ALA A 25 9.31 -3.19 8.66
C ALA A 25 9.84 -2.24 7.57
N GLU A 26 10.78 -2.73 6.77
CA GLU A 26 11.29 -1.93 5.67
C GLU A 26 10.25 -1.89 4.55
N PRO A 27 9.88 -0.69 4.06
CA PRO A 27 8.78 -0.54 3.12
C PRO A 27 8.93 -1.42 1.88
N VAL A 28 7.93 -2.26 1.61
CA VAL A 28 7.87 -3.21 0.49
C VAL A 28 7.53 -2.52 -0.82
N ALA A 29 6.87 -1.36 -0.75
CA ALA A 29 6.53 -0.55 -1.90
C ALA A 29 6.53 0.96 -1.58
N LYS A 30 6.75 1.78 -2.61
CA LYS A 30 6.52 3.23 -2.57
C LYS A 30 5.24 3.54 -3.33
N VAL A 31 4.34 4.30 -2.71
CA VAL A 31 3.08 4.76 -3.32
C VAL A 31 3.13 6.27 -3.51
N LYS A 32 2.69 6.75 -4.67
CA LYS A 32 2.48 8.17 -4.93
C LYS A 32 1.17 8.40 -5.68
N ASP A 33 0.33 9.25 -5.12
CA ASP A 33 -0.94 9.71 -5.68
C ASP A 33 -0.79 11.05 -6.42
N PHE A 34 -1.60 11.22 -7.46
CA PHE A 34 -1.70 12.42 -8.28
C PHE A 34 -3.17 12.74 -8.55
N PRO A 35 -3.82 13.55 -7.69
CA PRO A 35 -5.17 14.05 -7.94
C PRO A 35 -5.24 14.77 -9.30
N GLY A 36 -6.22 14.41 -10.13
CA GLY A 36 -6.37 14.89 -11.52
C GLY A 36 -5.30 14.38 -12.50
N GLY A 37 -4.33 13.59 -12.02
CA GLY A 37 -3.20 13.09 -12.81
C GLY A 37 -2.14 14.14 -13.17
N GLU A 38 -2.25 15.37 -12.65
CA GLU A 38 -1.26 16.42 -12.87
C GLU A 38 0.08 16.03 -12.20
N GLY A 39 1.21 16.31 -12.85
CA GLY A 39 2.54 16.00 -12.32
C GLY A 39 3.00 14.55 -12.45
N VAL A 40 2.15 13.62 -12.92
CA VAL A 40 2.53 12.21 -13.15
C VAL A 40 3.71 12.12 -14.12
N ALA A 41 3.63 12.80 -15.27
CA ALA A 41 4.68 12.71 -16.30
C ALA A 41 6.04 13.20 -15.76
N GLU A 42 6.08 14.35 -15.09
CA GLU A 42 7.29 14.90 -14.48
C GLU A 42 7.85 13.96 -13.40
N PHE A 43 6.98 13.37 -12.56
CA PHE A 43 7.41 12.39 -11.58
C PHE A 43 8.08 11.17 -12.23
N LEU A 44 7.47 10.63 -13.29
CA LEU A 44 7.99 9.47 -14.00
C LEU A 44 9.32 9.76 -14.72
N GLU A 45 9.49 10.95 -15.30
CA GLU A 45 10.73 11.38 -15.95
C GLU A 45 11.91 11.51 -14.97
N ASN A 46 11.62 11.81 -13.70
CA ASN A 46 12.61 11.95 -12.64
C ASN A 46 12.88 10.66 -11.84
N LEU A 47 12.21 9.54 -12.17
CA LEU A 47 12.49 8.24 -11.55
C LEU A 47 13.73 7.61 -12.17
N GLU A 48 14.83 7.57 -11.42
CA GLU A 48 16.03 6.83 -11.83
C GLU A 48 15.92 5.34 -11.47
N GLY A 49 16.24 4.46 -12.43
CA GLY A 49 16.37 3.02 -12.18
C GLY A 49 15.04 2.26 -12.04
N VAL A 50 13.91 2.88 -12.37
CA VAL A 50 12.59 2.26 -12.33
C VAL A 50 11.96 2.26 -13.71
N GLU A 51 11.58 1.10 -14.22
CA GLU A 51 10.78 0.97 -15.43
C GLU A 51 9.29 1.15 -15.11
N ILE A 52 8.46 1.62 -16.04
CA ILE A 52 7.03 1.82 -15.77
C ILE A 52 6.21 0.82 -16.59
N ALA A 53 5.44 -0.02 -15.89
CA ALA A 53 4.51 -0.93 -16.51
C ALA A 53 3.42 -0.16 -17.28
N ALA A 54 2.90 -0.76 -18.34
CA ALA A 54 1.83 -0.17 -19.14
C ALA A 54 0.65 0.19 -18.23
N ALA A 55 0.11 1.39 -18.42
CA ALA A 55 -0.92 1.89 -17.53
C ALA A 55 -2.24 1.15 -17.74
N TYR A 56 -2.85 0.71 -16.65
CA TYR A 56 -4.26 0.34 -16.69
C TYR A 56 -5.11 1.61 -16.66
N VAL A 57 -5.94 1.77 -17.68
CA VAL A 57 -6.89 2.87 -17.81
C VAL A 57 -8.28 2.25 -17.89
N GLN A 58 -9.07 2.38 -16.84
CA GLN A 58 -10.49 2.07 -16.93
C GLN A 58 -11.16 3.23 -17.67
N ASN A 59 -11.75 2.93 -18.82
CA ASN A 59 -12.32 3.95 -19.71
C ASN A 59 -13.37 4.82 -18.98
N GLU A 60 -13.22 6.13 -19.15
CA GLU A 60 -14.23 7.21 -19.04
C GLU A 60 -14.42 7.98 -17.72
N TYR A 61 -13.87 7.62 -16.55
CA TYR A 61 -14.21 8.35 -15.30
C TYR A 61 -13.11 8.44 -14.22
N SER A 62 -11.83 8.49 -14.56
CA SER A 62 -10.76 8.49 -13.54
C SER A 62 -10.38 9.88 -13.05
N ASP A 63 -10.48 10.10 -11.74
CA ASP A 63 -10.13 11.38 -11.11
C ASP A 63 -8.71 11.42 -10.55
N THR A 64 -8.07 10.26 -10.31
CA THR A 64 -6.72 10.19 -9.73
C THR A 64 -5.87 9.13 -10.42
N ALA A 65 -4.61 9.49 -10.70
CA ALA A 65 -3.57 8.55 -11.09
C ALA A 65 -2.74 8.15 -9.87
N ILE A 66 -2.42 6.87 -9.75
CA ILE A 66 -1.61 6.30 -8.67
C ILE A 66 -0.42 5.58 -9.30
N VAL A 67 0.76 5.75 -8.70
CA VAL A 67 1.98 5.03 -9.03
C VAL A 67 2.43 4.23 -7.81
N VAL A 68 2.64 2.93 -7.98
CA VAL A 68 3.12 2.00 -6.94
C VAL A 68 4.40 1.34 -7.43
N ILE A 69 5.48 1.36 -6.64
CA ILE A 69 6.80 0.82 -7.01
C ILE A 69 7.24 -0.17 -5.92
N PRO A 70 7.35 -1.48 -6.18
CA PRO A 70 7.94 -2.44 -5.25
C PRO A 70 9.43 -2.15 -5.05
N LEU A 71 9.87 -2.16 -3.79
CA LEU A 71 11.19 -1.67 -3.37
C LEU A 71 12.22 -2.79 -3.13
N SER A 72 11.80 -3.96 -2.65
CA SER A 72 12.71 -5.06 -2.29
C SER A 72 12.86 -6.07 -3.42
N GLU A 73 14.06 -6.60 -3.61
CA GLU A 73 14.33 -7.67 -4.60
C GLU A 73 13.47 -8.90 -4.30
N GLY A 74 12.69 -9.34 -5.30
CA GLY A 74 11.75 -10.45 -5.13
C GLY A 74 10.32 -10.00 -4.80
N SER A 75 10.11 -8.72 -4.47
CA SER A 75 8.76 -8.17 -4.30
C SER A 75 8.04 -7.98 -5.63
N THR A 76 6.71 -8.03 -5.57
CA THR A 76 5.82 -7.78 -6.70
C THR A 76 4.63 -6.93 -6.28
N VAL A 77 4.09 -6.17 -7.21
CA VAL A 77 2.83 -5.44 -7.06
C VAL A 77 1.85 -5.99 -8.08
N GLU A 78 0.64 -6.28 -7.65
CA GLU A 78 -0.45 -6.81 -8.46
C GLU A 78 -1.70 -5.94 -8.25
N LEU A 79 -2.45 -5.72 -9.32
CA LEU A 79 -3.76 -5.07 -9.28
C LEU A 79 -4.83 -6.09 -9.60
N TYR A 80 -5.89 -6.07 -8.80
CA TYR A 80 -7.07 -6.90 -8.98
C TYR A 80 -8.33 -6.07 -8.97
N GLY A 81 -9.39 -6.61 -9.57
CA GLY A 81 -10.76 -6.19 -9.23
C GLY A 81 -11.03 -6.37 -7.74
N ALA A 82 -11.97 -5.60 -7.19
CA ALA A 82 -12.37 -5.69 -5.78
C ALA A 82 -13.67 -6.48 -5.61
N LEU A 83 -13.72 -7.35 -4.60
CA LEU A 83 -14.93 -8.06 -4.16
C LEU A 83 -15.20 -7.81 -2.68
N LEU A 84 -16.45 -7.99 -2.26
CA LEU A 84 -16.82 -8.11 -0.85
C LEU A 84 -16.94 -9.59 -0.49
N ASN A 85 -16.24 -10.02 0.56
CA ASN A 85 -16.42 -11.36 1.11
C ASN A 85 -17.72 -11.44 1.95
N GLU A 86 -18.00 -12.62 2.50
CA GLU A 86 -19.19 -12.86 3.34
C GLU A 86 -19.21 -12.04 4.64
N GLU A 87 -18.05 -11.54 5.06
CA GLU A 87 -17.86 -10.69 6.25
C GLU A 87 -17.89 -9.19 5.91
N TYR A 88 -18.20 -8.84 4.66
CA TYR A 88 -18.20 -7.46 4.13
C TYR A 88 -16.82 -6.80 4.10
N GLU A 89 -15.76 -7.61 4.02
CA GLU A 89 -14.39 -7.12 3.83
C GLU A 89 -14.06 -7.03 2.34
N ILE A 90 -13.31 -5.99 1.97
CA ILE A 90 -12.80 -5.81 0.61
C ILE A 90 -11.62 -6.76 0.40
N ILE A 91 -11.72 -7.64 -0.60
CA ILE A 91 -10.70 -8.62 -0.96
C ILE A 91 -10.36 -8.53 -2.46
N PRO A 92 -9.15 -8.92 -2.88
CA PRO A 92 -8.80 -8.97 -4.29
C PRO A 92 -9.56 -10.12 -4.99
N ASP A 93 -10.17 -9.83 -6.14
CA ASP A 93 -10.69 -10.84 -7.07
C ASP A 93 -9.52 -11.50 -7.78
N ARG A 94 -9.08 -12.66 -7.28
CA ARG A 94 -7.94 -13.40 -7.86
C ARG A 94 -8.20 -13.92 -9.27
N GLU A 95 -9.46 -13.98 -9.71
CA GLU A 95 -9.82 -14.37 -11.07
C GLU A 95 -9.74 -13.19 -12.05
N ASP A 96 -9.76 -11.95 -11.54
CA ASP A 96 -9.70 -10.70 -12.31
C ASP A 96 -8.41 -9.91 -12.03
N MET A 97 -7.27 -10.51 -12.38
CA MET A 97 -5.98 -9.81 -12.34
C MET A 97 -5.88 -8.81 -13.49
N ILE A 98 -5.75 -7.53 -13.12
CA ILE A 98 -5.73 -6.40 -14.04
C ILE A 98 -4.32 -6.16 -14.59
N ALA A 99 -3.33 -6.13 -13.71
CA ALA A 99 -1.93 -5.83 -14.04
C ALA A 99 -0.98 -6.29 -12.94
N ASN A 100 0.30 -6.47 -13.26
CA ASN A 100 1.35 -6.73 -12.30
C ASN A 100 2.68 -6.05 -12.68
N ALA A 101 3.55 -5.85 -11.68
CA ALA A 101 4.88 -5.26 -11.82
C ALA A 101 5.87 -5.88 -10.80
N PRO A 102 7.05 -6.38 -11.24
CA PRO A 102 8.09 -6.87 -10.34
C PRO A 102 8.91 -5.72 -9.73
N THR A 103 9.83 -6.03 -8.79
CA THR A 103 10.81 -5.08 -8.26
C THR A 103 11.49 -4.27 -9.38
N GLY A 104 11.63 -2.96 -9.15
CA GLY A 104 12.21 -2.05 -10.12
C GLY A 104 11.25 -1.64 -11.25
N TRP A 105 10.00 -2.11 -11.22
CA TRP A 105 8.94 -1.65 -12.11
C TRP A 105 7.83 -0.94 -11.34
N GLY A 106 7.52 0.30 -11.72
CA GLY A 106 6.37 1.03 -11.22
C GLY A 106 5.09 0.63 -11.95
N LEU A 107 4.04 0.32 -11.21
CA LEU A 107 2.70 0.12 -11.74
C LEU A 107 1.94 1.44 -11.65
N ARG A 108 1.49 1.95 -12.81
CA ARG A 108 0.61 3.12 -12.89
C ARG A 108 -0.81 2.69 -13.23
N PHE A 109 -1.78 3.16 -12.46
CA PHE A 109 -3.19 2.96 -12.77
C PHE A 109 -4.02 4.18 -12.44
N TRP A 110 -5.15 4.26 -13.12
CA TRP A 110 -6.17 5.28 -12.91
C TRP A 110 -7.32 4.66 -12.15
N CYS A 111 -7.69 5.27 -11.03
CA CYS A 111 -8.80 4.81 -10.21
C CYS A 111 -10.01 5.72 -10.42
N ILE A 112 -11.16 5.13 -10.73
CA ILE A 112 -12.45 5.79 -10.52
C ILE A 112 -12.71 5.74 -9.03
N VAL A 113 -13.06 6.88 -8.45
CA VAL A 113 -13.31 7.02 -7.02
C VAL A 113 -14.80 7.28 -6.83
N PRO A 114 -15.68 6.26 -6.94
CA PRO A 114 -17.07 6.45 -6.55
C PRO A 114 -17.15 6.47 -5.01
N GLU A 115 -18.05 7.28 -4.47
CA GLU A 115 -18.48 7.14 -3.07
C GLU A 115 -18.94 5.69 -2.81
N GLY A 116 -18.32 5.01 -1.85
CA GLY A 116 -18.85 3.77 -1.27
C GLY A 116 -17.93 2.55 -1.29
N MET A 117 -17.43 2.12 -2.46
CA MET A 117 -16.64 0.88 -2.57
C MET A 117 -15.52 1.02 -3.61
N PRO A 118 -14.27 0.63 -3.29
CA PRO A 118 -13.17 0.66 -4.25
C PRO A 118 -13.42 -0.41 -5.30
N ASN A 119 -13.09 -0.11 -6.55
CA ASN A 119 -13.18 -1.06 -7.66
C ASN A 119 -11.91 -1.89 -7.84
N VAL A 120 -10.81 -1.49 -7.19
CA VAL A 120 -9.50 -2.10 -7.33
C VAL A 120 -8.89 -2.39 -5.96
N VAL A 121 -8.16 -3.51 -5.89
CA VAL A 121 -7.30 -3.85 -4.78
C VAL A 121 -5.87 -3.94 -5.30
N VAL A 122 -4.97 -3.22 -4.64
CA VAL A 122 -3.53 -3.36 -4.84
C VAL A 122 -3.04 -4.41 -3.86
N MET A 123 -2.29 -5.37 -4.36
CA MET A 123 -1.61 -6.33 -3.54
C MET A 123 -0.11 -6.20 -3.75
N VAL A 124 0.64 -6.15 -2.65
CA VAL A 124 2.09 -6.22 -2.67
C VAL A 124 2.48 -7.54 -2.04
N THR A 125 3.29 -8.33 -2.75
CA THR A 125 3.85 -9.56 -2.20
C THR A 125 5.34 -9.35 -2.00
N ASP A 126 5.84 -9.58 -0.79
CA ASP A 126 7.27 -9.44 -0.48
C ASP A 126 8.09 -10.65 -0.96
N ALA A 127 9.41 -10.57 -0.78
CA ALA A 127 10.34 -11.62 -1.16
C ALA A 127 10.16 -12.93 -0.38
N ASP A 128 9.56 -12.86 0.81
CA ASP A 128 9.25 -14.02 1.66
C ASP A 128 7.89 -14.65 1.30
N GLY A 129 7.12 -14.02 0.40
CA GLY A 129 5.81 -14.45 -0.05
C GLY A 129 4.66 -13.97 0.84
N ASN A 130 4.90 -13.00 1.73
CA ASN A 130 3.83 -12.38 2.50
C ASN A 130 3.06 -11.39 1.61
N GLU A 131 1.73 -11.45 1.69
CA GLU A 131 0.84 -10.60 0.91
C GLU A 131 0.28 -9.45 1.76
N TYR A 132 0.30 -8.25 1.19
CA TYR A 132 -0.19 -7.02 1.79
C TYR A 132 -1.21 -6.39 0.86
N THR A 133 -2.44 -6.25 1.31
CA THR A 133 -3.52 -5.67 0.51
C THR A 133 -3.74 -4.20 0.89
N TRP A 134 -3.99 -3.38 -0.13
CA TRP A 134 -4.31 -1.97 -0.02
C TRP A 134 -5.40 -1.62 -1.03
N TYR A 135 -6.37 -0.83 -0.61
CA TYR A 135 -7.44 -0.37 -1.49
C TYR A 135 -7.53 1.16 -1.39
N PRO A 136 -7.38 1.89 -2.50
CA PRO A 136 -7.44 3.34 -2.48
C PRO A 136 -8.87 3.81 -2.15
N PHE A 137 -9.03 4.53 -1.02
CA PHE A 137 -10.28 5.16 -0.59
C PHE A 137 -10.13 6.69 -0.56
N TYR A 138 -11.15 7.43 -0.96
CA TYR A 138 -11.19 8.89 -0.84
C TYR A 138 -12.48 9.32 -0.14
N SER A 139 -12.43 10.49 0.49
CA SER A 139 -13.59 11.14 1.08
C SER A 139 -14.47 11.71 -0.02
N GLY A 140 -15.76 11.34 -0.01
CA GLY A 140 -16.74 11.88 -0.95
C GLY A 140 -17.00 13.38 -0.80
N GLU A 141 -16.69 13.97 0.36
CA GLU A 141 -17.02 15.37 0.66
C GLU A 141 -16.05 16.38 0.01
N ASP A 142 -14.79 16.00 -0.18
CA ASP A 142 -13.75 16.90 -0.69
C ASP A 142 -12.81 16.25 -1.73
N GLY A 143 -13.00 14.97 -2.05
CA GLY A 143 -12.13 14.23 -2.95
C GLY A 143 -10.71 14.05 -2.40
N SER A 144 -10.51 14.24 -1.08
CA SER A 144 -9.22 13.99 -0.43
C SER A 144 -8.97 12.50 -0.28
N PHE A 145 -7.71 12.10 -0.44
CA PHE A 145 -7.33 10.70 -0.24
C PHE A 145 -7.50 10.37 1.24
N ILE A 146 -8.37 9.39 1.56
CA ILE A 146 -8.39 8.79 2.88
C ILE A 146 -7.25 7.79 2.87
N THR A 147 -6.03 8.32 2.99
CA THR A 147 -4.97 7.52 3.58
C THR A 147 -5.43 7.25 5.00
N ASP A 148 -5.43 6.00 5.42
CA ASP A 148 -5.02 5.78 6.79
C ASP A 148 -3.63 6.44 6.88
N GLU A 149 -3.48 7.51 7.66
CA GLU A 149 -2.16 8.12 7.90
C GLU A 149 -1.16 7.09 8.47
N GLU A 150 -1.68 5.92 8.88
CA GLU A 150 -0.97 4.73 9.34
C GLU A 150 -0.57 3.74 8.22
N PHE A 151 -0.91 3.98 6.94
CA PHE A 151 -0.36 3.18 5.83
C PHE A 151 1.09 3.60 5.53
N ILE A 152 1.97 3.19 6.43
CA ILE A 152 3.38 2.98 6.17
C ILE A 152 3.39 1.70 5.33
N PRO A 153 3.76 1.73 4.03
CA PRO A 153 3.95 0.49 3.31
C PRO A 153 4.99 -0.28 4.11
N PHE A 154 4.61 -1.42 4.67
CA PHE A 154 5.42 -2.18 5.64
C PHE A 154 6.75 -2.52 5.06
#